data_AF-A0A4U5MQI5-F1
#
_entry.id   AF-A0A4U5MQI5-F1
#
_cell.length_a   1.000
_cell.length_b   1.000
_cell.length_c   1.000
_cell.angle_alpha   90.00
_cell.angle_beta   90.00
_cell.angle_gamma   90.00
#
_symmetry.space_group_name_H-M   'P 1'
#
loop_
_entity.id
_entity.type
_entity.pdbx_description
1 polymer ?
#
loop_
_entity_poly.entity_id
_entity_poly.type
_entity_poly.pdbx_seq_one_letter_code
_entity_poly.pdbx_strand_id
1 'polypeptide(L)'
;MLKPSLWKLPCYKLMFLNALIDIWGIVNSCFISGYLSIEGVVFCSYPDFQYIYSTIILCNLASFIRITGLLVSALWSAQCITVLILAFNRCVEFWQNPTLTSMFEGKNIVFWYALPIVWYFVNLFYLAACPFNTVVNMWMIDPYLGIPDIHADKTPYENVVILNVTNLFTFFGLSTCYLFLIFSIWYKGRHVGSAALSKIQRQVSIQACLICSIIYMCDGMYCFFEFFPQFIRPIFLTMDFFCWQWGFCGVIVIYMFMNKTLRHGVIEFYMGLFGYEVRGGGMGQSMMSQIKPSHITIAGNTTQDQ
;
A
#
# COMPACT_ATOMS: atom_id res chain seq x y z
N MET A 1 8.64 -8.87 -10.97
CA MET A 1 8.98 -9.42 -9.64
C MET A 1 9.08 -10.97 -9.63
N LEU A 2 9.46 -11.60 -10.74
CA LEU A 2 9.14 -13.02 -10.98
C LEU A 2 10.37 -13.94 -11.01
N LYS A 3 11.58 -13.44 -10.67
CA LYS A 3 12.76 -14.31 -10.62
C LYS A 3 12.71 -15.20 -9.37
N PRO A 4 12.79 -16.54 -9.50
CA PRO A 4 12.66 -17.48 -8.37
C PRO A 4 13.69 -17.25 -7.24
N SER A 5 14.86 -16.71 -7.57
CA SER A 5 15.91 -16.41 -6.58
C SER A 5 15.55 -15.27 -5.63
N LEU A 6 14.74 -14.30 -6.06
CA LEU A 6 14.33 -13.15 -5.25
C LEU A 6 13.22 -13.49 -4.26
N TRP A 7 12.36 -14.47 -4.61
CA TRP A 7 11.30 -14.98 -3.73
C TRP A 7 11.81 -15.74 -2.50
N LYS A 8 13.12 -16.04 -2.45
CA LYS A 8 13.75 -16.61 -1.24
C LYS A 8 13.85 -15.59 -0.11
N LEU A 9 13.83 -14.29 -0.41
CA LEU A 9 13.97 -13.23 0.59
C LEU A 9 12.61 -12.94 1.25
N PRO A 10 12.52 -12.96 2.60
CA PRO A 10 11.28 -12.76 3.33
C PRO A 10 10.68 -11.38 3.11
N CYS A 11 11.52 -10.38 2.91
CA CYS A 11 11.06 -9.05 2.59
C CYS A 11 10.31 -8.97 1.26
N TYR A 12 10.77 -9.70 0.24
CA TYR A 12 10.17 -9.63 -1.09
C TYR A 12 8.74 -10.14 -1.09
N LYS A 13 8.53 -11.19 -0.31
CA LYS A 13 7.25 -11.77 0.03
C LYS A 13 6.30 -10.73 0.67
N LEU A 14 6.75 -10.02 1.70
CA LEU A 14 5.95 -8.96 2.34
C LEU A 14 5.64 -7.79 1.40
N MET A 15 6.60 -7.38 0.58
CA MET A 15 6.41 -6.32 -0.42
C MET A 15 5.39 -6.70 -1.48
N PHE A 16 5.30 -7.99 -1.84
CA PHE A 16 4.27 -8.49 -2.74
C PHE A 16 2.88 -8.42 -2.12
N LEU A 17 2.72 -8.75 -0.83
CA LEU A 17 1.45 -8.57 -0.12
C LEU A 17 1.02 -7.10 -0.13
N ASN A 18 1.95 -6.21 0.23
CA ASN A 18 1.68 -4.78 0.23
C ASN A 18 1.23 -4.29 -1.15
N ALA A 19 1.89 -4.76 -2.22
CA ALA A 19 1.52 -4.40 -3.59
C ALA A 19 0.09 -4.85 -3.97
N LEU A 20 -0.36 -6.01 -3.49
CA LEU A 20 -1.76 -6.44 -3.70
C LEU A 20 -2.74 -5.53 -2.97
N ILE A 21 -2.43 -5.16 -1.72
CA ILE A 21 -3.24 -4.21 -0.93
C ILE A 21 -3.26 -2.84 -1.62
N ASP A 22 -2.11 -2.37 -2.13
CA ASP A 22 -1.98 -1.07 -2.81
C ASP A 22 -2.82 -1.00 -4.09
N ILE A 23 -2.89 -2.08 -4.88
CA ILE A 23 -3.74 -2.14 -6.08
C ILE A 23 -5.21 -1.95 -5.70
N TRP A 24 -5.68 -2.66 -4.68
CA TRP A 24 -7.05 -2.51 -4.20
C TRP A 24 -7.29 -1.13 -3.59
N GLY A 25 -6.30 -0.61 -2.86
CA GLY A 25 -6.30 0.75 -2.31
C GLY A 25 -6.52 1.80 -3.40
N ILE A 26 -5.72 1.79 -4.48
CA ILE A 26 -5.83 2.73 -5.60
C ILE A 26 -7.21 2.70 -6.25
N VAL A 27 -7.76 1.51 -6.49
CA VAL A 27 -9.12 1.38 -7.07
C VAL A 27 -10.13 2.11 -6.19
N ASN A 28 -10.09 1.90 -4.87
CA ASN A 28 -11.01 2.49 -3.91
C ASN A 28 -10.77 3.99 -3.65
N SER A 29 -9.54 4.37 -3.34
CA SER A 29 -9.20 5.73 -2.93
C SER A 29 -9.15 6.71 -4.10
N CYS A 30 -8.84 6.26 -5.31
CA CYS A 30 -8.65 7.13 -6.47
C CYS A 30 -9.81 7.05 -7.46
N PHE A 31 -10.09 5.87 -8.02
CA PHE A 31 -11.11 5.74 -9.08
C PHE A 31 -12.53 5.91 -8.55
N ILE A 32 -12.85 5.17 -7.49
CA ILE A 32 -14.20 5.16 -6.90
C ILE A 32 -14.49 6.48 -6.22
N SER A 33 -13.58 6.90 -5.33
CA SER A 33 -13.74 8.18 -4.61
C SER A 33 -13.76 9.36 -5.58
N GLY A 34 -12.96 9.32 -6.65
CA GLY A 34 -12.99 10.32 -7.71
C GLY A 34 -14.33 10.38 -8.46
N TYR A 35 -14.90 9.23 -8.82
CA TYR A 35 -16.23 9.15 -9.43
C TYR A 35 -17.32 9.71 -8.50
N LEU A 36 -17.32 9.30 -7.23
CA LEU A 36 -18.29 9.78 -6.23
C LEU A 36 -18.17 11.29 -5.96
N SER A 37 -16.95 11.82 -6.02
CA SER A 37 -16.68 13.26 -5.87
C SER A 37 -17.21 14.07 -7.06
N ILE A 38 -17.06 13.58 -8.30
CA ILE A 38 -17.60 14.24 -9.50
C ILE A 38 -19.13 14.29 -9.48
N GLU A 39 -19.77 13.19 -9.07
CA GLU A 39 -21.23 13.10 -8.96
C GLU A 39 -21.79 13.87 -7.74
N GLY A 40 -20.94 14.42 -6.87
CA GLY A 40 -21.39 15.20 -5.71
C GLY A 40 -22.11 14.36 -4.65
N VAL A 41 -21.80 13.07 -4.56
CA VAL A 41 -22.58 12.14 -3.75
C VAL A 41 -22.39 12.43 -2.25
N VAL A 42 -23.51 12.53 -1.54
CA VAL A 42 -23.56 12.47 -0.08
C VAL A 42 -24.20 11.15 0.35
N PHE A 43 -24.03 10.76 1.61
CA PHE A 43 -24.57 9.51 2.15
C PHE A 43 -26.06 9.29 1.83
N CYS A 44 -26.86 10.37 1.87
CA CYS A 44 -28.31 10.32 1.60
C CYS A 44 -28.67 10.11 0.11
N SER A 45 -27.75 10.30 -0.83
CA SER A 45 -28.03 10.18 -2.27
C SER A 45 -28.12 8.73 -2.72
N TYR A 46 -27.22 7.87 -2.22
CA TYR A 46 -27.21 6.43 -2.53
C TYR A 46 -26.82 5.63 -1.28
N PRO A 47 -27.66 5.59 -0.23
CA PRO A 47 -27.32 4.94 1.03
C PRO A 47 -27.05 3.44 0.83
N ASP A 48 -27.88 2.75 0.03
CA ASP A 48 -27.69 1.34 -0.28
C ASP A 48 -26.39 1.09 -1.04
N PHE A 49 -26.04 1.93 -2.02
CA PHE A 49 -24.75 1.81 -2.71
C PHE A 49 -23.59 2.10 -1.76
N GLN A 50 -23.62 3.14 -0.93
CA GLN A 50 -22.49 3.42 -0.04
C GLN A 50 -22.30 2.34 1.03
N TYR A 51 -23.39 1.73 1.50
CA TYR A 51 -23.33 0.56 2.38
C TYR A 51 -22.90 -0.72 1.63
N ILE A 52 -23.41 -0.98 0.42
CA ILE A 52 -23.16 -2.22 -0.35
C ILE A 52 -21.86 -2.18 -1.15
N TYR A 53 -21.44 -1.04 -1.66
CA TYR A 53 -20.24 -0.90 -2.50
C TYR A 53 -18.96 -1.24 -1.76
N SER A 54 -18.98 -1.10 -0.43
CA SER A 54 -17.99 -1.70 0.45
C SER A 54 -18.09 -3.23 0.57
N THR A 55 -18.67 -3.96 -0.40
CA THR A 55 -18.89 -5.42 -0.38
C THR A 55 -18.51 -6.12 -1.70
N ILE A 56 -17.80 -5.48 -2.61
CA ILE A 56 -17.36 -6.16 -3.85
C ILE A 56 -15.85 -6.16 -3.92
N ILE A 57 -15.25 -7.14 -3.25
CA ILE A 57 -14.23 -8.08 -3.75
C ILE A 57 -14.23 -9.27 -2.79
N LEU A 58 -14.40 -10.48 -3.32
CA LEU A 58 -14.56 -11.81 -2.68
C LEU A 58 -15.97 -12.44 -2.77
N CYS A 59 -16.78 -12.11 -3.80
CA CYS A 59 -17.91 -12.97 -4.16
C CYS A 59 -17.45 -14.10 -5.09
N ASN A 60 -16.79 -15.10 -4.50
CA ASN A 60 -16.76 -16.48 -4.99
C ASN A 60 -16.95 -17.47 -3.84
N LEU A 61 -17.76 -17.12 -2.84
CA LEU A 61 -18.40 -18.11 -1.97
C LEU A 61 -19.72 -17.55 -1.45
N ALA A 62 -20.80 -18.09 -2.00
CA ALA A 62 -22.17 -17.77 -1.63
C ALA A 62 -22.45 -18.15 -0.17
N SER A 63 -23.23 -17.31 0.52
CA SER A 63 -23.82 -17.52 1.85
C SER A 63 -23.03 -16.97 3.05
N PHE A 64 -22.93 -15.64 3.18
CA PHE A 64 -22.97 -14.95 4.48
C PHE A 64 -23.37 -13.47 4.26
N ILE A 65 -24.67 -13.26 3.98
CA ILE A 65 -25.27 -11.95 3.70
C ILE A 65 -25.56 -11.25 5.04
N ARG A 66 -24.73 -10.26 5.42
CA ARG A 66 -25.03 -9.07 6.25
C ARG A 66 -23.77 -8.27 6.64
N ILE A 67 -22.89 -7.99 5.67
CA ILE A 67 -21.69 -7.18 5.91
C ILE A 67 -21.67 -6.09 4.84
N THR A 68 -22.11 -4.89 5.20
CA THR A 68 -22.21 -3.73 4.31
C THR A 68 -21.43 -2.59 4.96
N GLY A 69 -20.28 -2.19 4.37
CA GLY A 69 -19.59 -0.94 4.72
C GLY A 69 -18.08 -0.97 5.04
N LEU A 70 -17.37 -2.11 4.94
CA LEU A 70 -16.12 -2.27 5.70
C LEU A 70 -14.79 -2.41 4.93
N LEU A 71 -14.80 -2.58 3.60
CA LEU A 71 -13.58 -2.92 2.87
C LEU A 71 -12.52 -1.81 2.86
N VAL A 72 -12.92 -0.55 2.72
CA VAL A 72 -11.97 0.57 2.60
C VAL A 72 -11.14 0.72 3.89
N SER A 73 -11.82 0.73 5.04
CA SER A 73 -11.19 0.89 6.33
C SER A 73 -10.48 -0.38 6.81
N ALA A 74 -10.98 -1.56 6.42
CA ALA A 74 -10.28 -2.82 6.65
C ALA A 74 -9.00 -2.93 5.81
N LEU A 75 -9.02 -2.52 4.54
CA LEU A 75 -7.84 -2.47 3.67
C LEU A 75 -6.80 -1.49 4.23
N TRP A 76 -7.22 -0.31 4.68
CA TRP A 76 -6.34 0.63 5.36
C TRP A 76 -5.69 0.01 6.59
N SER A 77 -6.49 -0.58 7.48
CA SER A 77 -5.99 -1.21 8.70
C SER A 77 -5.00 -2.35 8.40
N ALA A 78 -5.27 -3.14 7.37
CA ALA A 78 -4.37 -4.20 6.91
C ALA A 78 -3.06 -3.65 6.33
N GLN A 79 -3.13 -2.53 5.62
CA GLN A 79 -1.95 -1.82 5.10
C GLN A 79 -1.08 -1.31 6.24
N CYS A 80 -1.65 -0.66 7.25
CA CYS A 80 -0.94 -0.15 8.42
C CYS A 80 -0.13 -1.25 9.12
N ILE A 81 -0.74 -2.42 9.37
CA ILE A 81 -0.05 -3.57 9.96
C ILE A 81 1.03 -4.12 9.02
N THR A 82 0.76 -4.21 7.71
CA THR A 82 1.74 -4.70 6.72
C THR A 82 2.99 -3.81 6.67
N VAL A 83 2.79 -2.50 6.69
CA VAL A 83 3.86 -1.49 6.66
C VAL A 83 4.67 -1.53 7.96
N LEU A 84 4.02 -1.71 9.11
CA LEU A 84 4.71 -1.90 10.39
C LEU A 84 5.58 -3.17 10.40
N ILE A 85 5.06 -4.29 9.91
CA ILE A 85 5.82 -5.55 9.77
C ILE A 85 7.01 -5.34 8.81
N LEU A 86 6.81 -4.60 7.72
CA LEU A 86 7.89 -4.28 6.78
C LEU A 86 8.99 -3.44 7.43
N ALA A 87 8.61 -2.42 8.21
CA ALA A 87 9.55 -1.59 8.98
C ALA A 87 10.32 -2.41 10.02
N PHE A 88 9.64 -3.32 10.72
CA PHE A 88 10.27 -4.24 11.66
C PHE A 88 11.23 -5.22 10.96
N ASN A 89 10.85 -5.78 9.81
CA ASN A 89 11.74 -6.60 8.98
C ASN A 89 13.01 -5.84 8.58
N ARG A 90 12.95 -4.53 8.32
CA ARG A 90 14.16 -3.71 8.06
C ARG A 90 15.05 -3.55 9.27
N CYS A 91 14.46 -3.41 10.45
CA CYS A 91 15.21 -3.34 11.71
C CYS A 91 16.01 -4.63 11.92
N VAL A 92 15.38 -5.78 11.67
CA VAL A 92 16.01 -7.11 11.76
C VAL A 92 17.11 -7.30 10.72
N GLU A 93 16.84 -7.01 9.44
CA GLU A 93 17.83 -7.12 8.37
C GLU A 93 19.06 -6.23 8.63
N PHE A 94 18.88 -5.04 9.20
CA PHE A 94 19.97 -4.11 9.50
C PHE A 94 20.97 -4.68 10.52
N TRP A 95 20.48 -5.40 11.53
CA TRP A 95 21.31 -6.00 12.56
C TRP A 95 21.91 -7.35 12.15
N GLN A 96 21.33 -8.04 11.16
CA GLN A 96 21.79 -9.33 10.66
C GLN A 96 21.99 -10.40 11.76
N ASN A 97 21.21 -10.31 12.85
CA ASN A 97 21.29 -11.29 13.93
C ASN A 97 20.60 -12.60 13.49
N PRO A 98 21.28 -13.76 13.53
CA PRO A 98 20.74 -15.03 13.05
C PRO A 98 19.44 -15.44 13.75
N THR A 99 19.27 -15.13 15.03
CA THR A 99 18.04 -15.44 15.78
C THR A 99 16.86 -14.62 15.27
N LEU A 100 17.06 -13.32 15.01
CA LEU A 100 16.00 -12.44 14.53
C LEU A 100 15.64 -12.72 13.08
N THR A 101 16.64 -13.02 12.24
CA THR A 101 16.41 -13.39 10.83
C THR A 101 15.61 -14.70 10.74
N SER A 102 15.85 -15.66 11.63
CA SER A 102 15.10 -16.93 11.70
C SER A 102 13.59 -16.72 11.95
N MET A 103 13.18 -15.62 12.59
CA MET A 103 11.76 -15.29 12.79
C MET A 103 11.02 -15.01 11.46
N PHE A 104 11.74 -14.61 10.42
CA PHE A 104 11.19 -14.30 9.10
C PHE A 104 11.45 -15.40 8.06
N GLU A 105 12.25 -16.41 8.40
CA GLU A 105 12.63 -17.48 7.48
C GLU A 105 11.71 -18.72 7.57
N GLY A 106 11.72 -19.53 6.50
CA GLY A 106 11.03 -20.81 6.46
C GLY A 106 9.51 -20.70 6.59
N LYS A 107 8.93 -21.48 7.50
CA LYS A 107 7.48 -21.52 7.77
C LYS A 107 6.98 -20.33 8.62
N ASN A 108 7.89 -19.67 9.35
CA ASN A 108 7.54 -18.58 10.26
C ASN A 108 7.02 -17.34 9.51
N ILE A 109 7.39 -17.17 8.24
CA ILE A 109 6.84 -16.08 7.43
C ILE A 109 5.32 -16.15 7.27
N VAL A 110 4.73 -17.35 7.30
CA VAL A 110 3.28 -17.53 7.18
C VAL A 110 2.56 -16.84 8.34
N PHE A 111 3.15 -16.84 9.54
CA PHE A 111 2.62 -16.10 10.69
C PHE A 111 2.56 -14.59 10.41
N TRP A 112 3.61 -14.02 9.84
CA TRP A 112 3.66 -12.60 9.48
C TRP A 112 2.69 -12.23 8.36
N TYR A 113 2.39 -13.14 7.44
CA TYR A 113 1.32 -12.96 6.46
C TYR A 113 -0.08 -13.06 7.06
N ALA A 114 -0.26 -13.94 8.04
CA ALA A 114 -1.55 -14.13 8.69
C ALA A 114 -1.96 -12.88 9.48
N LEU A 115 -1.03 -12.13 10.07
CA LEU A 115 -1.34 -10.96 10.88
C LEU A 115 -2.15 -9.86 10.12
N PRO A 116 -1.70 -9.32 8.97
CA PRO A 116 -2.50 -8.37 8.20
C PRO A 116 -3.84 -8.93 7.73
N ILE A 117 -3.88 -10.22 7.35
CA ILE A 117 -5.09 -10.89 6.85
C ILE A 117 -6.12 -11.05 7.96
N VAL A 118 -5.70 -11.51 9.14
CA VAL A 118 -6.58 -11.63 10.31
C VAL A 118 -7.05 -10.25 10.75
N TRP A 119 -6.16 -9.25 10.78
CA TRP A 119 -6.53 -7.88 11.15
C TRP A 119 -7.54 -7.28 10.17
N TYR A 120 -7.38 -7.55 8.88
CA TYR A 120 -8.36 -7.20 7.85
C TYR A 120 -9.74 -7.79 8.17
N PHE A 121 -9.82 -9.10 8.45
CA PHE A 121 -11.09 -9.75 8.78
C PHE A 121 -11.70 -9.21 10.08
N VAL A 122 -10.90 -8.96 11.12
CA VAL A 122 -11.39 -8.34 12.37
C VAL A 122 -12.03 -6.98 12.08
N ASN A 123 -11.36 -6.12 11.32
CA ASN A 123 -11.93 -4.83 10.93
C ASN A 123 -13.18 -4.99 10.08
N LEU A 124 -13.26 -6.03 9.24
CA LEU A 124 -14.42 -6.34 8.41
C LEU A 124 -15.67 -6.81 9.19
N PHE A 125 -15.53 -7.29 10.42
CA PHE A 125 -16.69 -7.68 11.25
C PHE A 125 -17.05 -6.66 12.33
N TYR A 126 -16.07 -5.91 12.83
CA TYR A 126 -16.23 -5.12 14.06
C TYR A 126 -16.18 -3.60 13.86
N LEU A 127 -15.76 -3.10 12.70
CA LEU A 127 -15.68 -1.66 12.46
C LEU A 127 -17.02 -1.11 11.92
N ALA A 128 -17.34 0.15 12.22
CA ALA A 128 -18.50 0.80 11.60
C ALA A 128 -18.22 1.11 10.12
N ALA A 129 -19.28 1.12 9.31
CA ALA A 129 -19.18 1.54 7.91
C ALA A 129 -18.63 2.96 7.82
N CYS A 130 -17.66 3.18 6.93
CA CYS A 130 -17.15 4.52 6.64
C CYS A 130 -17.76 4.95 5.29
N PRO A 131 -18.88 5.67 5.25
CA PRO A 131 -19.41 6.21 4.01
C PRO A 131 -18.56 7.35 3.44
N PHE A 132 -18.63 7.51 2.11
CA PHE A 132 -17.97 8.63 1.42
C PHE A 132 -18.88 9.85 1.43
N ASN A 133 -18.33 10.99 1.82
CA ASN A 133 -19.04 12.26 1.80
C ASN A 133 -18.26 13.31 1.00
N THR A 134 -18.84 13.80 -0.10
CA THR A 134 -18.23 14.81 -0.98
C THR A 134 -18.11 16.19 -0.32
N VAL A 135 -18.87 16.50 0.73
CA VAL A 135 -18.76 17.78 1.46
C VAL A 135 -17.39 17.93 2.11
N VAL A 136 -16.86 16.83 2.66
CA VAL A 136 -15.51 16.76 3.23
C VAL A 136 -14.51 16.08 2.30
N ASN A 137 -14.98 15.53 1.18
CA ASN A 137 -14.21 14.70 0.24
C ASN A 137 -13.40 13.59 0.93
N MET A 138 -14.02 12.90 1.89
CA MET A 138 -13.35 11.91 2.71
C MET A 138 -14.29 10.78 3.12
N TRP A 139 -13.72 9.61 3.38
CA TRP A 139 -14.40 8.47 3.99
C TRP A 139 -14.38 8.66 5.50
N MET A 140 -15.55 8.92 6.08
CA MET A 140 -15.68 9.21 7.51
C MET A 140 -16.69 8.28 8.14
N ILE A 141 -16.48 7.92 9.40
CA ILE A 141 -17.44 7.08 10.14
C ILE A 141 -18.74 7.87 10.41
N ASP A 142 -18.65 9.18 10.70
CA ASP A 142 -19.83 10.06 10.74
C ASP A 142 -20.22 10.49 9.31
N PRO A 143 -21.32 9.96 8.73
CA PRO A 143 -21.78 10.35 7.39
C PRO A 143 -22.17 11.82 7.30
N TYR A 144 -22.52 12.45 8.42
CA TYR A 144 -23.07 13.81 8.47
C TYR A 144 -22.00 14.87 8.74
N LEU A 145 -20.73 14.49 8.81
CA LEU A 145 -19.63 15.42 9.05
C LEU A 145 -19.58 16.52 7.98
N GLY A 146 -19.57 17.78 8.42
CA GLY A 146 -19.49 18.95 7.54
C GLY A 146 -20.83 19.41 6.95
N ILE A 147 -21.95 18.72 7.20
CA ILE A 147 -23.27 19.15 6.75
C ILE A 147 -23.93 20.00 7.85
N PRO A 148 -24.26 21.28 7.59
CA PRO A 148 -24.93 22.13 8.58
C PRO A 148 -26.36 21.66 8.86
N ASP A 149 -26.84 21.90 10.08
CA ASP A 149 -28.25 21.73 10.50
C ASP A 149 -28.83 20.30 10.50
N ILE A 150 -27.99 19.25 10.54
CA ILE A 150 -28.45 17.86 10.74
C ILE A 150 -28.50 17.49 12.22
N HIS A 151 -29.72 17.29 12.74
CA HIS A 151 -29.98 16.69 14.05
C HIS A 151 -30.18 15.17 13.92
N ALA A 152 -29.09 14.44 13.71
CA ALA A 152 -29.08 12.98 13.73
C ALA A 152 -28.38 12.48 15.00
N ASP A 153 -28.84 11.33 15.52
CA ASP A 153 -28.13 10.65 16.61
C ASP A 153 -26.80 10.12 16.09
N LYS A 154 -25.71 10.62 16.68
CA LYS A 154 -24.33 10.31 16.29
C LYS A 154 -23.71 9.18 17.12
N THR A 155 -24.37 8.74 18.20
CA THR A 155 -23.86 7.67 19.07
C THR A 155 -23.50 6.37 18.33
N PRO A 156 -24.17 5.94 17.25
CA PRO A 156 -23.76 4.75 16.51
C PRO A 156 -22.41 4.90 15.77
N TYR A 157 -21.99 6.14 15.49
CA TYR A 157 -20.78 6.48 14.76
C TYR A 157 -19.60 6.87 15.68
N GLU A 158 -19.82 6.90 17.00
CA GLU A 158 -18.78 7.20 18.00
C GLU A 158 -17.84 6.00 18.25
N ASN A 159 -18.20 4.79 17.82
CA ASN A 159 -17.39 3.59 18.06
C ASN A 159 -16.24 3.47 17.04
N VAL A 160 -15.27 4.38 17.17
CA VAL A 160 -14.08 4.51 16.33
C VAL A 160 -12.84 3.82 16.94
N VAL A 161 -13.01 3.10 18.05
CA VAL A 161 -11.92 2.58 18.88
C VAL A 161 -10.95 1.70 18.09
N ILE A 162 -11.45 0.80 17.23
CA ILE A 162 -10.58 -0.15 16.50
C ILE A 162 -9.71 0.58 15.47
N LEU A 163 -10.28 1.54 14.74
CA LEU A 163 -9.54 2.34 13.77
C LEU A 163 -8.50 3.21 14.47
N ASN A 164 -8.87 3.86 15.57
CA ASN A 164 -7.98 4.71 16.34
C ASN A 164 -6.84 3.93 16.98
N VAL A 165 -7.13 2.76 17.55
CA VAL A 165 -6.11 1.86 18.08
C VAL A 165 -5.16 1.42 16.96
N THR A 166 -5.66 1.11 15.77
CA THR A 166 -4.82 0.74 14.62
C THR A 166 -3.89 1.88 14.20
N ASN A 167 -4.43 3.08 14.03
CA ASN A 167 -3.65 4.26 13.61
C ASN A 167 -2.63 4.65 14.69
N LEU A 168 -3.02 4.63 15.96
CA LEU A 168 -2.15 4.96 17.08
C LEU A 168 -1.02 3.93 17.25
N PHE A 169 -1.37 2.63 17.15
CA PHE A 169 -0.39 1.55 17.19
C PHE A 169 0.61 1.65 16.04
N THR A 170 0.13 1.97 14.85
CA THR A 170 0.98 2.11 13.65
C THR A 170 1.87 3.34 13.77
N PHE A 171 1.33 4.47 14.21
CA PHE A 171 2.09 5.70 14.47
C PHE A 171 3.25 5.45 15.46
N PHE A 172 2.95 4.94 16.66
CA PHE A 172 3.99 4.67 17.66
C PHE A 172 4.94 3.55 17.24
N GLY A 173 4.44 2.50 16.59
CA GLY A 173 5.23 1.40 16.08
C GLY A 173 6.26 1.88 15.05
N LEU A 174 5.82 2.67 14.06
CA LEU A 174 6.68 3.25 13.04
C LEU A 174 7.68 4.23 13.66
N SER A 175 7.26 5.12 14.57
CA SER A 175 8.18 6.00 15.31
C SER A 175 9.29 5.21 16.00
N THR A 176 8.93 4.12 16.67
CA THR A 176 9.89 3.27 17.39
C THR A 176 10.87 2.59 16.42
N CYS A 177 10.36 2.01 15.33
CA CYS A 177 11.20 1.42 14.28
C CYS A 177 12.16 2.44 13.65
N TYR A 178 11.70 3.68 13.41
CA TYR A 178 12.54 4.72 12.85
C TYR A 178 13.63 5.19 13.80
N LEU A 179 13.28 5.46 15.06
CA LEU A 179 14.25 5.83 16.08
C LEU A 179 15.30 4.72 16.24
N PHE A 180 14.86 3.45 16.23
CA PHE A 180 15.76 2.31 16.26
C PHE A 180 16.69 2.25 15.05
N LEU A 181 16.19 2.47 13.83
CA LEU A 181 17.01 2.48 12.61
C LEU A 181 18.02 3.63 12.62
N ILE A 182 17.60 4.84 12.99
CA ILE A 182 18.49 6.01 13.09
C ILE A 182 19.59 5.75 14.12
N PHE A 183 19.22 5.28 15.31
CA PHE A 183 20.17 4.92 16.36
C PHE A 183 21.13 3.81 15.90
N SER A 184 20.61 2.78 15.24
CA SER A 184 21.42 1.65 14.74
C SER A 184 22.41 2.08 13.66
N ILE A 185 22.01 2.99 12.76
CA ILE A 185 22.89 3.59 11.75
C ILE A 185 23.97 4.44 12.42
N TRP A 186 23.59 5.28 13.39
CA TRP A 186 24.55 6.10 14.15
C TRP A 186 25.56 5.25 14.92
N TYR A 187 25.09 4.20 15.59
CA TYR A 187 25.93 3.29 16.36
C TYR A 187 26.90 2.51 15.48
N LYS A 188 26.41 1.85 14.42
CA LYS A 188 27.30 1.15 13.46
C LYS A 188 28.25 2.12 12.78
N GLY A 189 27.79 3.32 12.39
CA GLY A 189 28.64 4.34 11.76
C GLY A 189 29.84 4.78 12.62
N ARG A 190 29.73 4.69 13.96
CA ARG A 190 30.82 5.02 14.89
C ARG A 190 31.69 3.82 15.26
N HIS A 191 31.12 2.63 15.41
CA HIS A 191 31.84 1.45 15.93
C HIS A 191 32.35 0.50 14.83
N VAL A 192 31.70 0.47 13.67
CA VAL A 192 32.01 -0.44 12.57
C VAL A 192 32.09 0.40 11.31
N GLY A 193 33.30 0.78 10.89
CA GLY A 193 33.53 1.69 9.77
C GLY A 193 32.55 1.46 8.61
N SER A 194 32.00 2.57 8.09
CA SER A 194 30.89 2.78 7.12
C SER A 194 30.70 1.76 5.96
N ALA A 195 31.64 0.85 5.73
CA ALA A 195 31.64 -0.16 4.67
C ALA A 195 30.83 -1.44 4.97
N ALA A 196 30.26 -1.62 6.17
CA ALA A 196 29.63 -2.89 6.56
C ALA A 196 28.24 -3.18 5.96
N LEU A 197 27.58 -2.22 5.30
CA LEU A 197 26.24 -2.41 4.74
C LEU A 197 26.30 -2.52 3.21
N SER A 198 25.76 -3.61 2.66
CA SER A 198 25.63 -3.79 1.21
C SER A 198 24.88 -2.61 0.59
N LYS A 199 25.36 -2.09 -0.55
CA LYS A 199 24.70 -1.01 -1.30
C LYS A 199 23.22 -1.33 -1.57
N ILE A 200 22.91 -2.60 -1.84
CA ILE A 200 21.55 -3.09 -2.07
C ILE A 200 20.72 -2.99 -0.79
N GLN A 201 21.27 -3.43 0.35
CA GLN A 201 20.57 -3.37 1.62
C GLN A 201 20.26 -1.92 2.02
N ARG A 202 21.22 -1.01 1.89
CA ARG A 202 21.02 0.42 2.15
C ARG A 202 19.92 1.02 1.28
N GLN A 203 19.94 0.74 -0.02
CA GLN A 203 18.96 1.24 -0.97
C GLN A 203 17.55 0.76 -0.63
N VAL A 204 17.40 -0.52 -0.33
CA VAL A 204 16.11 -1.14 0.00
C VAL A 204 15.58 -0.65 1.36
N SER A 205 16.45 -0.39 2.33
CA SER A 205 16.07 0.23 3.61
C SER A 205 15.58 1.67 3.44
N ILE A 206 16.32 2.52 2.70
CA ILE A 206 15.89 3.91 2.43
C ILE A 206 14.53 3.91 1.73
N GLN A 207 14.34 2.96 0.81
CA GLN A 207 13.10 2.85 0.08
C GLN A 207 11.90 2.55 1.00
N ALA A 208 12.06 1.58 1.91
CA ALA A 208 11.04 1.26 2.89
C ALA A 208 10.76 2.44 3.82
N CYS A 209 11.80 3.20 4.23
CA CYS A 209 11.60 4.41 5.05
C CYS A 209 10.78 5.49 4.33
N LEU A 210 11.01 5.70 3.03
CA LEU A 210 10.21 6.68 2.27
C LEU A 210 8.74 6.24 2.19
N ILE A 211 8.49 4.96 1.91
CA ILE A 211 7.14 4.40 1.88
C ILE A 211 6.45 4.56 3.24
N CYS A 212 7.10 4.11 4.30
CA CYS A 212 6.55 4.14 5.64
C CYS A 212 6.36 5.59 6.15
N SER A 213 7.08 6.58 5.60
CA SER A 213 6.95 8.00 6.01
C SER A 213 5.65 8.64 5.53
N ILE A 214 5.14 8.22 4.38
CA ILE A 214 3.85 8.68 3.85
C ILE A 214 2.71 8.18 4.73
N ILE A 215 2.73 6.88 5.06
CA ILE A 215 1.74 6.26 5.95
C ILE A 215 1.82 6.87 7.35
N TYR A 216 3.03 7.09 7.87
CA TYR A 216 3.24 7.77 9.15
C TYR A 216 2.62 9.18 9.19
N MET A 217 2.72 9.95 8.10
CA MET A 217 2.09 11.27 8.03
C MET A 217 0.56 11.17 8.06
N CYS A 218 -0.03 10.23 7.32
CA CYS A 218 -1.48 10.01 7.32
C CYS A 218 -1.98 9.57 8.71
N ASP A 219 -1.37 8.54 9.31
CA ASP A 219 -1.73 8.08 10.66
C ASP A 219 -1.58 9.20 11.70
N GLY A 220 -0.50 9.99 11.60
CA GLY A 220 -0.24 11.11 12.50
C GLY A 220 -1.28 12.23 12.37
N MET A 221 -1.70 12.56 11.15
CA MET A 221 -2.77 13.54 10.90
C MET A 221 -4.11 13.05 11.44
N TYR A 222 -4.46 11.80 11.19
CA TYR A 222 -5.68 11.19 11.71
C TYR A 222 -5.70 11.17 13.24
N CYS A 223 -4.62 10.73 13.88
CA CYS A 223 -4.49 10.77 15.34
C CYS A 223 -4.58 12.20 15.89
N PHE A 224 -4.03 13.19 15.18
CA PHE A 224 -4.13 14.59 15.58
C PHE A 224 -5.59 15.08 15.57
N PHE A 225 -6.39 14.71 14.57
CA PHE A 225 -7.81 15.05 14.52
C PHE A 225 -8.61 14.39 15.63
N GLU A 226 -8.25 13.16 16.00
CA GLU A 226 -8.87 12.42 17.10
C GLU A 226 -8.65 13.12 18.45
N PHE A 227 -7.40 13.51 18.75
CA PHE A 227 -7.08 14.19 20.01
C PHE A 227 -7.51 15.66 20.05
N PHE A 228 -7.61 16.30 18.88
CA PHE A 228 -7.94 17.72 18.77
C PHE A 228 -9.03 17.98 17.72
N PRO A 229 -10.28 17.53 17.97
CA PRO A 229 -11.38 17.64 17.01
C PRO A 229 -11.73 19.09 16.66
N GLN A 230 -11.43 20.06 17.55
CA GLN A 230 -11.61 21.49 17.29
C GLN A 230 -10.78 22.05 16.13
N PHE A 231 -9.74 21.34 15.69
CA PHE A 231 -8.90 21.76 14.56
C PHE A 231 -9.29 21.08 13.25
N ILE A 232 -10.34 20.26 13.22
CA ILE A 232 -10.86 19.63 12.01
C ILE A 232 -11.41 20.73 11.09
N ARG A 233 -10.58 21.15 10.14
CA ARG A 233 -10.96 22.03 9.02
C ARG A 233 -10.95 21.23 7.73
N PRO A 234 -11.83 21.53 6.76
CA PRO A 234 -11.90 20.79 5.49
C PRO A 234 -10.54 20.67 4.77
N ILE A 235 -9.70 21.70 4.84
CA ILE A 235 -8.36 21.68 4.24
C ILE A 235 -7.46 20.57 4.80
N PHE A 236 -7.52 20.32 6.10
CA PHE A 236 -6.69 19.30 6.74
C PHE A 236 -7.19 17.89 6.45
N LEU A 237 -8.52 17.70 6.35
CA LEU A 237 -9.12 16.46 5.89
C LEU A 237 -8.74 16.15 4.44
N THR A 238 -8.76 17.15 3.56
CA THR A 238 -8.30 16.99 2.18
C THR A 238 -6.83 16.59 2.12
N MET A 239 -5.97 17.23 2.93
CA MET A 239 -4.55 16.87 3.02
C MET A 239 -4.35 15.43 3.49
N ASP A 240 -5.11 14.99 4.51
CA ASP A 240 -5.06 13.61 5.01
C ASP A 240 -5.51 12.61 3.95
N PHE A 241 -6.60 12.92 3.24
CA PHE A 241 -7.09 12.11 2.12
C PHE A 241 -6.07 12.00 0.98
N PHE A 242 -5.34 13.08 0.67
CA PHE A 242 -4.23 13.03 -0.29
C PHE A 242 -3.06 12.18 0.20
N CYS A 243 -2.68 12.29 1.48
CA CYS A 243 -1.65 11.46 2.10
C CYS A 243 -2.04 9.98 2.06
N TRP A 244 -3.31 9.68 2.33
CA TRP A 244 -3.89 8.34 2.24
C TRP A 244 -3.77 7.76 0.82
N GLN A 245 -4.17 8.51 -0.22
CA GLN A 245 -4.01 8.10 -1.62
C GLN A 245 -2.53 7.91 -2.01
N TRP A 246 -1.66 8.81 -1.55
CA TRP A 246 -0.22 8.70 -1.74
C TRP A 246 0.37 7.49 -1.00
N GLY A 247 -0.26 7.03 0.08
CA GLY A 247 0.08 5.80 0.79
C GLY A 247 0.04 4.57 -0.10
N PHE A 248 -0.84 4.54 -1.11
CA PHE A 248 -0.90 3.46 -2.10
C PHE A 248 -0.10 3.77 -3.38
N CYS A 249 -0.25 4.98 -3.93
CA CYS A 249 0.36 5.34 -5.22
C CYS A 249 1.86 5.66 -5.11
N GLY A 250 2.26 6.33 -4.03
CA GLY A 250 3.64 6.75 -3.77
C GLY A 250 4.59 5.55 -3.68
N VAL A 251 4.10 4.40 -3.23
CA VAL A 251 4.86 3.15 -3.14
C VAL A 251 5.43 2.76 -4.50
N ILE A 252 4.59 2.73 -5.53
CA ILE A 252 4.96 2.36 -6.91
C ILE A 252 5.96 3.37 -7.48
N VAL A 253 5.70 4.66 -7.27
CA VAL A 253 6.59 5.74 -7.71
C VAL A 253 7.97 5.57 -7.10
N ILE A 254 8.04 5.37 -5.78
CA ILE A 254 9.29 5.16 -5.05
C ILE A 254 10.02 3.90 -5.59
N TYR A 255 9.31 2.78 -5.81
CA TYR A 255 9.90 1.57 -6.40
C TYR A 255 10.49 1.83 -7.80
N MET A 256 9.77 2.54 -8.66
CA MET A 256 10.19 2.83 -10.03
C MET A 256 11.41 3.75 -10.10
N PHE A 257 11.50 4.76 -9.22
CA PHE A 257 12.66 5.65 -9.16
C PHE A 257 13.87 4.97 -8.52
N MET A 258 13.67 4.26 -7.42
CA MET A 258 14.77 3.76 -6.63
C MET A 258 15.30 2.42 -7.12
N ASN A 259 14.47 1.49 -7.61
CA ASN A 259 14.92 0.14 -7.95
C ASN A 259 15.16 -0.02 -9.46
N LYS A 260 16.41 0.18 -9.89
CA LYS A 260 16.83 0.07 -11.30
C LYS A 260 16.48 -1.29 -11.91
N THR A 261 16.59 -2.39 -11.18
CA THR A 261 16.29 -3.73 -11.70
C THR A 261 14.79 -3.90 -11.96
N LEU A 262 13.96 -3.43 -11.04
CA LEU A 262 12.50 -3.40 -11.23
C LEU A 262 12.11 -2.52 -12.41
N ARG A 263 12.67 -1.31 -12.49
CA ARG A 263 12.40 -0.37 -13.58
C ARG A 263 12.73 -0.98 -14.94
N HIS A 264 13.91 -1.59 -15.10
CA HIS A 264 14.27 -2.24 -16.36
C HIS A 264 13.33 -3.40 -16.69
N GLY A 265 12.97 -4.24 -15.71
CA GLY A 265 12.03 -5.34 -15.95
C GLY A 265 10.63 -4.87 -16.35
N VAL A 266 10.17 -3.73 -15.82
CA VAL A 266 8.88 -3.12 -16.22
C VAL A 266 8.96 -2.56 -17.63
N ILE A 267 10.05 -1.83 -17.95
CA ILE A 267 10.28 -1.27 -19.30
C ILE A 267 10.36 -2.41 -20.32
N GLU A 268 11.12 -3.46 -20.03
CA GLU A 268 11.26 -4.65 -20.88
C GLU A 268 9.92 -5.35 -21.10
N PHE A 269 9.11 -5.50 -20.05
CA PHE A 269 7.77 -6.07 -20.16
C PHE A 269 6.86 -5.25 -21.09
N TYR A 270 6.80 -3.92 -20.91
CA TYR A 270 5.99 -3.07 -21.79
C TYR A 270 6.55 -3.01 -23.21
N MET A 271 7.87 -2.94 -23.39
CA MET A 271 8.50 -2.99 -24.71
C MET A 271 8.19 -4.31 -25.44
N GLY A 272 8.24 -5.44 -24.74
CA GLY A 272 7.81 -6.74 -25.27
C GLY A 272 6.33 -6.79 -25.63
N LEU A 273 5.46 -6.15 -24.82
CA LEU A 273 4.03 -6.03 -25.13
C LEU A 273 3.78 -5.22 -26.43
N PHE A 274 4.63 -4.23 -26.72
CA PHE A 274 4.61 -3.45 -27.96
C PHE A 274 5.43 -4.07 -29.10
N GLY A 275 5.86 -5.34 -28.98
CA GLY A 275 6.55 -6.07 -30.05
C GLY A 275 8.04 -5.76 -30.21
N TYR A 276 8.67 -5.10 -29.22
CA TYR A 276 10.11 -4.89 -29.20
C TYR A 276 10.80 -6.00 -28.38
N GLU A 277 11.56 -6.87 -29.04
CA GLU A 277 12.47 -7.80 -28.36
C GLU A 277 13.67 -7.04 -27.79
N VAL A 278 13.69 -6.85 -26.48
CA VAL A 278 14.90 -6.40 -25.77
C VAL A 278 15.83 -7.62 -25.67
N ARG A 279 16.79 -7.71 -26.58
CA ARG A 279 17.80 -8.77 -26.56
C ARG A 279 18.62 -8.65 -25.28
N GLY A 280 18.44 -9.59 -24.35
CA GLY A 280 19.08 -9.60 -23.04
C GLY A 280 20.61 -9.52 -23.13
N GLY A 281 21.15 -8.33 -22.90
CA GLY A 281 22.58 -8.08 -22.70
C GLY A 281 22.90 -8.12 -21.21
N GLY A 282 23.69 -9.11 -20.79
CA GLY A 282 24.27 -9.16 -19.46
C GLY A 282 25.08 -7.91 -19.12
N MET A 283 25.12 -7.59 -17.82
CA MET A 283 26.00 -6.65 -17.12
C MET A 283 26.78 -5.64 -17.98
N GLY A 284 26.31 -4.39 -17.94
CA GLY A 284 27.18 -3.22 -17.99
C GLY A 284 27.67 -2.81 -19.38
N GLN A 285 26.84 -2.11 -20.14
CA GLN A 285 27.27 -0.93 -20.88
C GLN A 285 26.05 -0.18 -21.43
N SER A 286 26.16 1.15 -21.37
CA SER A 286 25.41 2.16 -22.12
C SER A 286 24.58 1.60 -23.29
N MET A 287 23.26 1.78 -23.29
CA MET A 287 22.46 1.55 -24.48
C MET A 287 21.34 2.57 -24.61
N MET A 288 21.71 3.72 -25.18
CA MET A 288 20.82 4.65 -25.86
C MET A 288 21.20 4.64 -27.34
N SER A 289 21.22 3.46 -27.96
CA SER A 289 21.19 3.31 -29.41
C SER A 289 20.86 1.86 -29.76
N GLN A 290 20.11 1.69 -30.84
CA GLN A 290 19.68 0.43 -31.46
C GLN A 290 18.33 -0.12 -31.00
N ILE A 291 17.29 0.67 -31.27
CA ILE A 291 15.94 0.16 -31.52
C ILE A 291 15.87 -0.13 -33.02
N LYS A 292 15.64 -1.39 -33.42
CA LYS A 292 15.35 -1.76 -34.82
C LYS A 292 13.96 -2.39 -34.86
N PRO A 293 13.02 -1.90 -35.69
CA PRO A 293 11.71 -2.50 -35.82
C PRO A 293 11.81 -3.83 -36.58
N SER A 294 11.16 -4.87 -36.07
CA SER A 294 11.02 -6.16 -36.76
C SER A 294 9.93 -6.05 -37.82
N HIS A 295 10.31 -6.16 -39.09
CA HIS A 295 9.37 -6.32 -40.20
C HIS A 295 8.68 -7.69 -40.11
N ILE A 296 7.35 -7.69 -40.07
CA ILE A 296 6.52 -8.86 -40.29
C ILE A 296 6.55 -9.15 -41.79
N THR A 297 7.26 -10.20 -42.22
CA THR A 297 7.17 -10.72 -43.59
C THR A 297 5.96 -11.66 -43.66
N ILE A 298 4.89 -11.21 -44.31
CA ILE A 298 3.79 -12.07 -44.74
C ILE A 298 4.32 -12.91 -45.90
N ALA A 299 4.59 -14.19 -45.67
CA ALA A 299 4.92 -15.13 -46.72
C ALA A 299 3.65 -15.48 -47.51
N GLY A 300 3.57 -15.00 -48.75
CA GLY A 300 2.63 -15.50 -49.74
C GLY A 300 3.13 -16.83 -50.33
N ASN A 301 2.23 -17.80 -50.45
CA ASN A 301 2.46 -19.04 -51.21
C ASN A 301 1.47 -19.13 -52.38
N THR A 302 2.00 -18.87 -53.56
CA THR A 302 1.59 -19.37 -54.90
C THR A 302 2.84 -20.11 -55.41
N THR A 303 2.88 -21.29 -56.02
CA THR A 303 1.91 -22.14 -56.75
C THR A 303 2.63 -23.46 -57.11
N GLN A 304 1.85 -24.54 -57.30
CA GLN A 304 1.99 -25.60 -58.34
C GLN A 304 3.05 -26.74 -58.32
N ASP A 305 2.52 -27.87 -58.79
CA ASP A 305 3.11 -29.04 -59.48
C ASP A 305 3.72 -30.21 -58.69
N GLN A 306 2.90 -31.23 -58.38
CA GLN A 306 2.77 -32.48 -59.16
C GLN A 306 1.62 -33.36 -58.64
#